data_AF-A0A8K0CF86-F1
#
_entry.id   AF-A0A8K0CF86-F1
#
_cell.length_a   1.000
_cell.length_b   1.000
_cell.length_c   1.000
_cell.angle_alpha   90.00
_cell.angle_beta   90.00
_cell.angle_gamma   90.00
#
_symmetry.space_group_name_H-M   'P 1'
#
loop_
_entity.id
_entity.type
_entity.pdbx_description
1 polymer ?
#
loop_
_entity_poly.entity_id
_entity_poly.type
_entity_poly.pdbx_seq_one_letter_code
_entity_poly.pdbx_strand_id
1 'polypeptide(L)'
;MRCGITSTFQYHCDTCDKTININTHPNESRKDVNESFVWGTLSVGMGYSQSEELRFVLDIPCMSKKTFRKEKLREYIIKTGKKRKRRYRTNDVKDDKDYGPNAEQVLPDLPEEEFLRTKKRKLEEIESCTNDIKKIQINTIGQHSNELWNEFRKDRLTAS
;
A
#
# COMPACT_ATOMS: atom_id res chain seq x y z
N MET A 1 8.53 -20.93 16.12
CA MET A 1 7.92 -19.67 16.63
C MET A 1 8.88 -18.54 16.28
N ARG A 2 8.52 -17.57 15.42
CA ARG A 2 9.44 -16.46 15.07
C ARG A 2 9.21 -15.32 16.08
N CYS A 3 10.01 -15.29 17.14
CA CYS A 3 9.86 -14.36 18.26
C CYS A 3 10.40 -12.94 17.99
N GLY A 4 10.77 -12.64 16.74
CA GLY A 4 11.29 -11.34 16.35
C GLY A 4 12.63 -11.06 17.04
N ILE A 5 12.76 -9.92 17.72
CA ILE A 5 13.98 -9.53 18.45
C ILE A 5 14.06 -10.18 19.83
N THR A 6 12.94 -10.68 20.35
CA THR A 6 12.92 -11.34 21.65
C THR A 6 13.68 -12.67 21.58
N SER A 7 14.79 -12.71 22.29
CA SER A 7 15.71 -13.85 22.38
C SER A 7 15.87 -14.29 23.84
N THR A 8 15.93 -15.61 24.04
CA THR A 8 16.24 -16.23 25.33
C THR A 8 17.52 -17.03 25.16
N PHE A 9 18.53 -16.70 25.96
CA PHE A 9 19.80 -17.39 26.00
C PHE A 9 19.78 -18.36 27.18
N GLN A 10 20.03 -19.63 26.90
CA GLN A 10 20.13 -20.67 27.92
C GLN A 10 21.60 -21.06 28.07
N TYR A 11 22.13 -20.89 29.28
CA TYR A 11 23.48 -21.29 29.65
C TYR A 11 23.38 -22.51 30.56
N HIS A 12 24.19 -23.52 30.27
CA HIS A 12 24.33 -24.72 31.09
C HIS A 12 25.77 -24.77 31.63
N CYS A 13 25.90 -25.07 32.92
CA CYS A 13 27.19 -25.20 33.60
C CYS A 13 27.53 -26.67 33.79
N ASP A 14 28.47 -27.20 33.01
CA ASP A 14 28.85 -28.62 33.06
C ASP A 14 29.43 -29.05 34.42
N THR A 15 29.97 -28.09 35.19
CA THR A 15 30.57 -28.37 36.51
C THR A 15 29.56 -28.39 37.65
N CYS A 16 28.46 -27.64 37.49
CA CYS A 16 27.52 -27.37 38.58
C CYS A 16 26.06 -27.73 38.27
N ASP A 17 25.80 -28.26 37.06
CA ASP A 17 24.50 -28.65 36.50
C ASP A 17 23.41 -27.56 36.55
N LYS A 18 23.80 -26.32 36.79
CA LYS A 18 22.88 -25.19 36.85
C LYS A 18 22.60 -24.69 35.45
N THR A 19 21.32 -24.44 35.18
CA THR A 19 20.87 -23.80 33.96
C THR A 19 20.44 -22.38 34.28
N ILE A 20 21.01 -21.40 33.57
CA ILE A 20 20.69 -19.98 33.72
C ILE A 20 20.06 -19.52 32.41
N ASN A 21 18.84 -18.96 32.51
CA ASN A 21 18.14 -18.39 31.37
C ASN A 21 18.20 -16.87 31.44
N ILE A 22 18.82 -16.25 30.43
CA ILE A 22 18.86 -14.81 30.26
C ILE A 22 17.88 -14.44 29.15
N ASN A 23 16.85 -13.67 29.47
CA ASN A 23 15.88 -13.19 28.50
C ASN A 23 16.13 -11.72 28.18
N THR A 24 16.07 -11.37 26.90
CA THR A 24 16.09 -9.97 26.43
C THR A 24 14.88 -9.16 26.92
N HIS A 25 13.80 -9.82 27.33
CA HIS A 25 12.62 -9.19 27.94
C HIS A 25 12.27 -9.85 29.29
N PRO A 26 12.99 -9.52 30.38
CA PRO A 26 12.83 -10.20 31.67
C PRO A 26 11.61 -9.74 32.48
N ASN A 27 11.04 -8.56 32.22
CA ASN A 27 9.92 -7.99 32.99
C ASN A 27 8.71 -7.71 32.10
N GLU A 28 7.54 -8.27 32.42
CA GLU A 28 6.26 -8.01 31.71
C GLU A 28 5.79 -6.55 31.76
N SER A 29 6.35 -5.72 32.66
CA SER A 29 5.96 -4.32 32.82
C SER A 29 6.56 -3.38 31.78
N ARG A 30 7.60 -3.79 31.04
CA ARG A 30 8.20 -2.99 29.95
C ARG A 30 7.51 -3.32 28.62
N LYS A 31 7.46 -2.34 27.72
CA LYS A 31 6.94 -2.55 26.36
C LYS A 31 7.79 -3.60 25.65
N ASP A 32 7.10 -4.48 24.91
CA ASP A 32 7.74 -5.53 24.11
C ASP A 32 8.83 -4.92 23.21
N VAL A 33 10.00 -5.56 23.18
CA VAL A 33 11.12 -5.14 22.32
C VAL A 33 10.68 -5.17 20.85
N ASN A 34 9.79 -6.10 20.50
CA ASN A 34 9.18 -6.16 19.18
C ASN A 34 8.28 -4.95 18.88
N GLU A 35 7.48 -4.51 19.86
CA GLU A 35 6.68 -3.29 19.72
C GLU A 35 7.61 -2.08 19.52
N SER A 36 8.64 -1.95 20.36
CA SER A 36 9.59 -0.83 20.31
C SER A 36 10.31 -0.74 18.96
N PHE A 37 10.69 -1.88 18.37
CA PHE A 37 11.28 -1.91 17.05
C PHE A 37 10.32 -1.49 15.93
N VAL A 38 9.07 -1.95 15.98
CA VAL A 38 8.05 -1.54 15.00
C VAL A 38 7.82 -0.03 15.08
N TRP A 39 7.76 0.52 16.28
CA TRP A 39 7.68 1.96 16.52
C TRP A 39 8.87 2.71 15.92
N GLY A 40 10.10 2.27 16.21
CA GLY A 40 11.30 2.89 15.64
C GLY A 40 11.30 2.86 14.11
N THR A 41 10.95 1.72 13.53
CA THR A 41 10.83 1.54 12.07
C THR A 41 9.82 2.52 11.46
N LEU A 42 8.63 2.61 12.05
CA LEU A 42 7.56 3.49 11.54
C LEU A 42 7.88 4.97 11.74
N SER A 43 8.55 5.35 12.83
CA SER A 43 9.00 6.72 13.07
C SER A 43 10.02 7.21 12.04
N VAL A 44 10.87 6.31 11.52
CA VAL A 44 11.82 6.62 10.43
C VAL A 44 11.11 6.63 9.06
N GLY A 45 9.83 6.25 8.99
CA GLY A 45 9.06 6.16 7.75
C GLY A 45 9.27 4.85 7.00
N MET A 46 9.87 3.83 7.63
CA MET A 46 10.13 2.54 7.00
C MET A 46 8.92 1.61 7.07
N GLY A 47 8.78 0.76 6.05
CA GLY A 47 7.75 -0.27 5.95
C GLY A 47 8.22 -1.65 6.43
N TYR A 48 7.32 -2.65 6.34
CA TYR A 48 7.65 -4.04 6.68
C TYR A 48 8.80 -4.62 5.84
N SER A 49 8.75 -4.45 4.51
CA SER A 49 9.78 -5.01 3.61
C SER A 49 11.18 -4.47 3.94
N GLN A 50 11.29 -3.16 4.16
CA GLN A 50 12.56 -2.53 4.55
C GLN A 50 13.04 -3.01 5.93
N SER A 51 12.12 -3.23 6.86
CA SER A 51 12.47 -3.78 8.19
C SER A 51 12.93 -5.24 8.13
N GLU A 52 12.45 -6.00 7.15
CA GLU A 52 12.86 -7.38 6.90
C GLU A 52 14.27 -7.43 6.29
N GLU A 53 14.56 -6.56 5.32
CA GLU A 53 15.90 -6.40 4.74
C GLU A 53 16.94 -6.00 5.82
N LEU A 54 16.61 -4.99 6.63
CA LEU A 54 17.49 -4.56 7.73
C LEU A 54 17.80 -5.71 8.69
N ARG A 55 16.78 -6.48 9.09
CA ARG A 55 16.95 -7.61 9.99
C ARG A 55 17.71 -8.77 9.36
N PHE A 56 17.54 -8.98 8.05
CA PHE A 56 18.30 -9.96 7.30
C PHE A 56 19.80 -9.63 7.30
N VAL A 57 20.16 -8.36 7.10
CA VAL A 57 21.57 -7.91 7.20
C VAL A 57 22.15 -8.11 8.60
N LEU A 58 21.33 -7.96 9.64
CA LEU A 58 21.73 -8.16 11.03
C LEU A 58 21.66 -9.62 11.50
N ASP A 59 21.26 -10.55 10.62
CA ASP A 59 21.01 -11.96 10.95
C ASP A 59 20.03 -12.17 12.13
N ILE A 60 19.01 -11.31 12.20
CA ILE A 60 17.96 -11.37 13.23
C ILE A 60 16.67 -11.91 12.61
N PRO A 61 16.04 -12.95 13.20
CA PRO A 61 14.76 -13.45 12.71
C PRO A 61 13.68 -12.35 12.63
N CYS A 62 13.11 -12.16 11.43
CA CYS A 62 12.04 -11.20 11.25
C CYS A 62 10.71 -11.72 11.80
N MET A 63 9.94 -10.82 12.40
CA MET A 63 8.55 -11.11 12.78
C MET A 63 7.70 -11.32 11.52
N SER A 64 6.59 -12.04 11.66
CA SER A 64 5.67 -12.21 10.53
C SER A 64 5.03 -10.87 10.13
N LYS A 65 4.72 -10.71 8.83
CA LYS A 65 3.95 -9.56 8.32
C LYS A 65 2.64 -9.33 9.05
N LYS A 66 1.99 -10.39 9.53
CA LYS A 66 0.76 -10.32 10.33
C LYS A 66 1.03 -9.67 11.69
N THR A 67 2.11 -10.07 12.37
CA THR A 67 2.53 -9.51 13.66
C THR A 67 2.89 -8.03 13.51
N PHE A 68 3.69 -7.67 12.51
CA PHE A 68 4.07 -6.28 12.25
C PHE A 68 2.85 -5.37 12.03
N ARG A 69 1.89 -5.84 11.21
CA ARG A 69 0.64 -5.11 10.96
C ARG A 69 -0.22 -4.94 12.22
N LYS A 70 -0.21 -5.92 13.12
CA LYS A 70 -0.93 -5.85 14.40
C LYS A 70 -0.36 -4.74 15.28
N GLU A 71 0.96 -4.64 15.41
CA GLU A 71 1.61 -3.59 16.19
C GLU A 71 1.40 -2.20 15.55
N LYS A 72 1.52 -2.09 14.22
CA LYS A 72 1.16 -0.85 13.50
C LYS A 72 -0.29 -0.41 13.77
N LEU A 73 -1.22 -1.37 13.83
CA LEU A 73 -2.63 -1.07 14.13
C LEU A 73 -2.82 -0.64 15.59
N ARG A 74 -2.09 -1.25 16.53
CA ARG A 74 -2.10 -0.85 17.95
C ARG A 74 -1.62 0.59 18.10
N GLU A 75 -0.51 0.96 17.45
CA GLU A 75 -0.03 2.34 17.40
C GLU A 75 -1.09 3.30 16.86
N TYR A 76 -1.71 2.98 15.73
CA TYR A 76 -2.75 3.83 15.14
C TYR A 76 -3.91 4.06 16.12
N ILE A 77 -4.36 3.02 16.82
CA ILE A 77 -5.44 3.11 17.80
C ILE A 77 -5.01 4.00 18.98
N ILE A 78 -3.78 3.85 19.48
CA ILE A 78 -3.24 4.68 20.57
C ILE A 78 -3.17 6.15 20.14
N LYS A 79 -2.62 6.43 18.95
CA LYS A 79 -2.48 7.80 18.43
C LYS A 79 -3.80 8.49 18.14
N THR A 80 -4.78 7.76 17.60
CA THR A 80 -6.03 8.37 17.12
C THR A 80 -7.20 8.21 18.08
N GLY A 81 -7.10 7.35 19.09
CA GLY A 81 -8.21 6.94 19.95
C GLY A 81 -9.33 6.20 19.23
N LYS A 82 -9.23 6.02 17.89
CA LYS A 82 -10.30 5.46 17.06
C LYS A 82 -10.13 3.96 16.92
N LYS A 83 -11.07 3.19 17.49
CA LYS A 83 -11.21 1.76 17.18
C LYS A 83 -11.63 1.61 15.71
N ARG A 84 -10.94 0.74 14.96
CA ARG A 84 -11.30 0.43 13.58
C ARG A 84 -12.70 -0.18 13.56
N LYS A 85 -13.68 0.50 12.96
CA LYS A 85 -15.01 -0.09 12.74
C LYS A 85 -14.85 -1.37 11.91
N ARG A 86 -15.28 -2.52 12.44
CA ARG A 86 -15.42 -3.74 11.65
C ARG A 86 -16.47 -3.43 10.57
N ARG A 87 -16.03 -3.30 9.32
CA ARG A 87 -16.96 -3.31 8.19
C ARG A 87 -17.46 -4.74 8.07
N TYR A 88 -18.68 -5.00 8.54
CA TYR A 88 -19.41 -6.17 8.08
C TYR A 88 -19.56 -6.00 6.58
N ARG A 89 -19.05 -6.95 5.79
CA ARG A 89 -19.45 -7.07 4.40
C ARG A 89 -20.91 -7.51 4.46
N THR A 90 -21.84 -6.60 4.18
CA THR A 90 -23.18 -7.04 3.82
C THR A 90 -23.03 -7.75 2.48
N ASN A 91 -23.63 -8.93 2.33
CA ASN A 91 -23.72 -9.62 1.05
C ASN A 91 -24.74 -8.93 0.12
N ASP A 92 -24.95 -7.63 0.30
CA ASP A 92 -25.78 -6.88 -0.63
C ASP A 92 -25.01 -6.86 -1.94
N VAL A 93 -25.55 -7.58 -2.93
CA VAL A 93 -25.26 -7.40 -4.35
C VAL A 93 -25.72 -5.98 -4.68
N LYS A 94 -24.96 -4.99 -4.22
CA LYS A 94 -25.11 -3.62 -4.65
C LYS A 94 -24.34 -3.52 -5.94
N ASP A 95 -25.03 -3.02 -6.96
CA ASP A 95 -24.50 -2.49 -8.21
C ASP A 95 -23.02 -2.15 -8.06
N ASP A 96 -22.21 -2.71 -8.95
CA ASP A 96 -20.76 -2.51 -8.93
C ASP A 96 -20.49 -1.01 -8.78
N LYS A 97 -19.87 -0.61 -7.68
CA LYS A 97 -19.66 0.82 -7.36
C LYS A 97 -18.86 1.54 -8.44
N ASP A 98 -18.10 0.77 -9.20
CA ASP A 98 -17.19 1.26 -10.21
C ASP A 98 -17.90 1.40 -11.58
N TYR A 99 -19.12 0.87 -11.74
CA TYR A 99 -19.89 0.96 -12.98
C TYR A 99 -21.32 1.50 -12.74
N GLY A 100 -21.81 2.32 -13.67
CA GLY A 100 -23.14 2.93 -13.55
C GLY A 100 -24.28 1.89 -13.64
N PRO A 101 -25.53 2.25 -13.26
CA PRO A 101 -26.69 1.34 -13.26
C PRO A 101 -27.03 0.73 -14.63
N ASN A 102 -26.44 1.25 -15.71
CA ASN A 102 -26.64 0.76 -17.08
C ASN A 102 -25.48 -0.12 -17.58
N ALA A 103 -24.47 -0.42 -16.77
CA ALA A 103 -23.30 -1.18 -17.23
C ALA A 103 -23.60 -2.65 -17.55
N GLU A 104 -24.66 -3.21 -16.96
CA GLU A 104 -25.19 -4.54 -17.29
C GLU A 104 -25.99 -4.57 -18.60
N GLN A 105 -26.38 -3.41 -19.14
CA GLN A 105 -27.12 -3.37 -20.40
C GLN A 105 -26.15 -3.78 -21.52
N VAL A 106 -26.40 -4.95 -22.11
CA VAL A 106 -25.77 -5.36 -23.37
C VAL A 106 -26.30 -4.43 -24.45
N LEU A 107 -25.65 -3.28 -24.59
CA LEU A 107 -25.87 -2.40 -25.72
C LEU A 107 -25.36 -3.13 -26.97
N PRO A 108 -26.11 -3.10 -28.08
CA PRO A 108 -25.58 -3.60 -29.33
C PRO A 108 -24.29 -2.84 -29.65
N ASP A 109 -23.28 -3.58 -30.14
CA ASP A 109 -22.01 -2.99 -30.52
C ASP A 109 -22.24 -1.82 -31.50
N LEU A 110 -21.39 -0.80 -31.40
CA LEU A 110 -21.40 0.32 -32.32
C LEU A 110 -21.28 -0.22 -33.75
N PRO A 111 -22.19 0.15 -34.68
CA PRO A 111 -22.11 -0.31 -36.06
C PRO A 111 -20.73 -0.05 -36.66
N GLU A 112 -20.19 -1.03 -37.40
CA GLU A 112 -18.81 -1.01 -37.86
C GLU A 112 -18.48 0.24 -38.70
N GLU A 113 -19.42 0.72 -39.51
CA GLU A 113 -19.27 1.96 -40.29
C GLU A 113 -19.05 3.19 -39.41
N GLU A 114 -19.82 3.30 -38.31
CA GLU A 114 -19.71 4.42 -37.37
C GLU A 114 -18.43 4.33 -36.55
N PHE A 115 -18.03 3.12 -36.17
CA PHE A 115 -16.75 2.87 -35.52
C PHE A 115 -15.58 3.31 -36.40
N LEU A 116 -15.55 2.90 -37.67
CA LEU A 116 -14.50 3.26 -38.62
C LEU A 116 -14.44 4.77 -38.86
N ARG A 117 -15.60 5.43 -38.98
CA ARG A 117 -15.70 6.89 -39.09
C ARG A 117 -15.10 7.59 -37.87
N THR A 118 -15.48 7.15 -36.67
CA THR A 118 -15.02 7.74 -35.41
C THR A 118 -13.54 7.51 -35.19
N LYS A 119 -13.06 6.31 -35.51
CA LYS A 119 -11.63 5.94 -35.49
C LYS A 119 -10.81 6.84 -36.40
N LYS A 120 -11.24 7.03 -37.65
CA LYS A 120 -10.53 7.86 -38.62
C LYS A 120 -10.44 9.31 -38.16
N ARG A 121 -11.56 9.90 -37.72
CA ARG A 121 -11.59 11.25 -37.15
C ARG A 121 -10.64 11.41 -35.97
N LYS A 122 -10.64 10.44 -35.04
CA LYS A 122 -9.76 10.50 -33.86
C LYS A 122 -8.28 10.35 -34.21
N LEU A 123 -7.93 9.54 -35.20
CA LEU A 123 -6.56 9.44 -35.70
C LEU A 123 -6.08 10.76 -36.30
N GLU A 124 -6.90 11.40 -37.14
CA GLU A 124 -6.59 12.71 -37.73
C GLU A 124 -6.44 13.80 -36.65
N GLU A 125 -7.31 13.81 -35.63
CA GLU A 125 -7.20 14.71 -34.47
C GLU A 125 -5.86 14.49 -33.72
N ILE A 126 -5.47 13.23 -33.47
CA ILE A 126 -4.21 12.90 -32.77
C ILE A 126 -3.00 13.32 -33.61
N GLU A 127 -3.00 13.04 -34.91
CA GLU A 127 -1.92 13.41 -35.83
C GLU A 127 -1.73 14.93 -35.87
N SER A 128 -2.82 15.70 -35.97
CA SER A 128 -2.74 17.17 -35.90
C SER A 128 -2.16 17.67 -34.57
N CYS A 129 -2.52 17.01 -33.46
CA CYS A 129 -2.07 17.34 -32.11
C CYS A 129 -0.57 17.08 -31.88
N THR A 130 0.05 16.15 -32.64
CA THR A 130 1.49 15.87 -32.50
C THR A 130 2.38 17.07 -32.81
N ASN A 131 1.91 17.97 -33.69
CA ASN A 131 2.65 19.18 -34.05
C ASN A 131 2.65 20.25 -32.93
N ASP A 132 1.71 20.16 -31.97
CA ASP A 132 1.51 21.15 -30.91
C ASP A 132 1.93 20.68 -29.51
N ILE A 133 2.62 19.53 -29.40
CA ILE A 133 3.04 18.93 -28.12
C ILE A 133 3.77 19.94 -27.22
N LYS A 134 4.67 20.76 -27.78
CA LYS A 134 5.43 21.77 -27.03
C LYS A 134 4.53 22.86 -26.44
N LYS A 135 3.47 23.28 -27.16
CA LYS A 135 2.52 24.28 -26.67
C LYS A 135 1.63 23.70 -25.58
N ILE A 136 1.18 22.46 -25.77
CA ILE A 136 0.37 21.74 -24.78
C ILE A 136 1.16 21.57 -23.48
N GLN A 137 2.46 21.24 -23.57
CA GLN A 137 3.33 21.15 -22.40
C GLN A 137 3.35 22.46 -21.60
N ILE A 138 3.55 23.60 -22.26
CA ILE A 138 3.61 24.92 -21.62
C ILE A 138 2.25 25.29 -21.01
N ASN A 139 1.17 25.04 -21.74
CA ASN A 139 -0.18 25.41 -21.32
C ASN A 139 -0.73 24.52 -20.19
N THR A 140 -0.11 23.37 -19.93
CA THR A 140 -0.52 22.41 -18.89
C THR A 140 0.45 22.37 -17.70
N ILE A 141 1.34 23.36 -17.60
CA ILE A 141 2.14 23.61 -16.39
C ILE A 141 1.19 23.80 -15.20
N GLY A 142 1.53 23.21 -14.05
CA GLY A 142 0.68 23.19 -12.85
C GLY A 142 -0.13 21.90 -12.66
N GLN A 143 -0.23 21.04 -13.68
CA GLN A 143 -0.87 19.72 -13.59
C GLN A 143 -2.30 19.80 -13.02
N HIS A 144 -2.56 19.20 -11.85
CA HIS A 144 -3.89 19.13 -11.23
C HIS A 144 -4.52 20.49 -10.92
N SER A 145 -3.72 21.55 -10.72
CA SER A 145 -4.24 22.90 -10.50
C SER A 145 -4.67 23.60 -11.78
N ASN A 146 -4.44 22.99 -12.94
CA ASN A 146 -4.74 23.53 -14.25
C ASN A 146 -5.86 22.72 -14.91
N GLU A 147 -6.96 23.38 -15.26
CA GLU A 147 -8.13 22.74 -15.87
C GLU A 147 -7.80 22.13 -17.23
N LEU A 148 -6.95 22.79 -18.03
CA LEU A 148 -6.52 22.30 -19.34
C LEU A 148 -5.79 20.96 -19.22
N TRP A 149 -4.99 20.77 -18.17
CA TRP A 149 -4.31 19.50 -17.93
C TRP A 149 -5.31 18.36 -17.68
N ASN A 150 -6.40 18.63 -16.95
CA ASN A 150 -7.45 17.63 -16.71
C ASN A 150 -8.20 17.29 -18.01
N GLU A 151 -8.48 18.28 -18.86
CA GLU A 151 -9.13 18.06 -20.16
C GLU A 151 -8.28 17.20 -21.09
N PHE A 152 -7.00 17.56 -21.29
CA PHE A 152 -6.09 16.76 -22.13
C PHE A 152 -5.88 15.35 -21.62
N ARG A 153 -6.00 15.14 -20.30
CA ARG A 153 -5.76 13.85 -19.66
C ARG A 153 -6.97 12.91 -19.75
N LYS A 154 -8.20 13.43 -19.74
CA LYS A 154 -9.43 12.62 -19.89
C LYS A 154 -9.43 11.81 -21.19
N ASP A 155 -8.89 12.39 -22.26
CA ASP A 155 -8.87 11.80 -23.59
C ASP A 155 -7.61 10.94 -23.86
N ARG A 156 -6.73 10.70 -22.86
CA ARG A 156 -5.45 10.02 -23.06
C ARG A 156 -5.25 8.85 -22.11
N LEU A 157 -4.68 7.76 -22.62
CA LEU A 157 -4.11 6.71 -21.80
C LEU A 157 -2.85 7.25 -21.11
N THR A 158 -2.84 7.21 -19.78
CA THR A 158 -1.75 7.78 -18.96
C THR A 158 -1.00 6.69 -18.19
N ALA A 159 0.28 6.94 -17.92
CA ALA A 159 1.20 5.96 -17.36
C ALA A 159 1.16 5.82 -15.81
N SER A 160 0.24 6.52 -15.12
CA SER A 160 0.17 6.59 -13.66
C SER A 160 -1.16 6.11 -13.12
#